data_AF-A0A1Q3SSJ4-F1
#
_entry.id   AF-A0A1Q3SSJ4-F1
#
_cell.length_a   1.000
_cell.length_b   1.000
_cell.length_c   1.000
_cell.angle_alpha   90.00
_cell.angle_beta   90.00
_cell.angle_gamma   90.00
#
_symmetry.space_group_name_H-M   'P 1'
#
loop_
_entity.id
_entity.type
_entity.pdbx_description
1 polymer ?
#
loop_
_entity_poly.entity_id
_entity_poly.type
_entity_poly.pdbx_seq_one_letter_code
_entity_poly.pdbx_strand_id
1 'polypeptide(L)'
;MEYGIKFRPNKPASPHLNGKVERSQKTDLEEFWARVDLKDPKLQEKLVEWQDYYNHYRVHGSLKNLTPWERWKELELKTPIHEEAEAMFDPGKERIKLQNYWADLQQLKTNKSKEEEQKQEVASATS
;
A
#
# COMPACT_ATOMS: atom_id res chain seq x y z
N MET A 1 -2.54 0.05 -15.11
CA MET A 1 -1.23 0.73 -14.98
C MET A 1 -1.29 2.21 -15.30
N GLU A 2 -2.47 2.75 -15.65
CA GLU A 2 -2.72 4.15 -16.00
C GLU A 2 -2.06 5.18 -15.06
N TYR A 3 -2.07 4.94 -13.75
CA TYR A 3 -1.50 5.86 -12.75
C TYR A 3 -0.10 5.46 -12.24
N GLY A 4 0.56 4.47 -12.86
CA GLY A 4 1.87 3.97 -12.38
C GLY A 4 1.85 3.28 -11.00
N ILE A 5 0.68 3.06 -10.40
CA ILE A 5 0.54 2.46 -9.06
C ILE A 5 0.76 0.95 -9.11
N LYS A 6 1.75 0.46 -8.37
CA LYS A 6 2.09 -0.96 -8.26
C LYS A 6 1.22 -1.63 -7.19
N PHE A 7 0.27 -2.47 -7.62
CA PHE A 7 -0.49 -3.29 -6.68
C PHE A 7 0.38 -4.42 -6.10
N ARG A 8 0.48 -4.47 -4.76
CA ARG A 8 1.31 -5.43 -4.02
C ARG A 8 0.50 -6.07 -2.87
N PRO A 9 -0.32 -7.09 -3.15
CA PRO A 9 -1.06 -7.78 -2.11
C PRO A 9 -0.11 -8.50 -1.15
N ASN A 10 -0.41 -8.45 0.14
CA ASN A 10 0.33 -9.17 1.16
C ASN A 10 0.06 -10.67 1.06
N LYS A 11 1.10 -11.48 1.34
CA LYS A 11 0.94 -12.92 1.45
C LYS A 11 -0.05 -13.25 2.59
N PRO A 12 -0.96 -14.21 2.41
CA PRO A 12 -1.83 -14.69 3.49
C PRO A 12 -1.02 -15.06 4.75
N ALA A 13 -1.64 -14.88 5.92
CA ALA A 13 -1.02 -15.13 7.23
C ALA A 13 0.29 -14.34 7.50
N SER A 14 0.41 -13.14 6.93
CA SER A 14 1.55 -12.23 7.17
C SER A 14 1.10 -10.92 7.86
N PRO A 15 0.49 -10.97 9.06
CA PRO A 15 -0.09 -9.78 9.72
C PRO A 15 0.96 -8.71 10.05
N HIS A 16 2.21 -9.11 10.28
CA HIS A 16 3.32 -8.19 10.52
C HIS A 16 3.54 -7.17 9.38
N LEU A 17 3.15 -7.50 8.14
CA LEU A 17 3.22 -6.59 6.99
C LEU A 17 2.16 -5.48 7.05
N ASN A 18 1.09 -5.68 7.82
CA ASN A 18 -0.01 -4.73 8.01
C ASN A 18 0.08 -3.97 9.34
N GLY A 19 1.13 -4.18 10.14
CA GLY A 19 1.19 -3.67 11.51
C GLY A 19 1.14 -2.15 11.65
N LYS A 20 1.43 -1.38 10.59
CA LYS A 20 1.23 0.08 10.59
C LYS A 20 -0.26 0.44 10.59
N VAL A 21 -1.04 -0.19 9.72
CA VAL A 21 -2.49 0.00 9.60
C VAL A 21 -3.19 -0.51 10.86
N GLU A 22 -2.82 -1.70 11.32
CA GLU A 22 -3.41 -2.28 12.54
C GLU A 22 -3.18 -1.39 13.76
N ARG A 23 -2.00 -0.77 13.90
CA ARG A 23 -1.73 0.17 14.99
C ARG A 23 -2.55 1.45 14.90
N SER A 24 -2.74 2.04 13.71
CA SER A 24 -3.56 3.25 13.58
C SER A 24 -5.02 2.94 13.90
N GLN A 25 -5.56 1.85 13.34
CA GLN A 25 -6.92 1.39 13.60
C GLN A 25 -7.17 1.09 15.08
N LYS A 26 -6.19 0.47 15.75
CA LYS A 26 -6.26 0.25 17.20
C LYS A 26 -6.37 1.57 17.96
N THR A 27 -5.55 2.57 17.62
CA THR A 27 -5.63 3.89 18.24
C THR A 27 -6.98 4.55 17.98
N ASP A 28 -7.48 4.52 16.75
CA ASP A 28 -8.81 5.09 16.43
C ASP A 28 -9.91 4.41 17.24
N LEU A 29 -9.84 3.07 17.39
CA LEU A 29 -10.79 2.29 18.18
C LEU A 29 -10.77 2.67 19.66
N GLU A 30 -9.57 2.73 20.26
CA GLU A 30 -9.38 2.99 21.70
C GLU A 30 -9.59 4.46 22.06
N GLU A 31 -9.27 5.39 21.17
CA GLU A 31 -9.26 6.82 21.47
C GLU A 31 -10.49 7.57 20.95
N PHE A 32 -10.92 7.30 19.72
CA PHE A 32 -12.04 8.02 19.09
C PHE A 32 -13.35 7.25 19.24
N TRP A 33 -13.42 6.04 18.69
CA TRP A 33 -14.66 5.26 18.65
C TRP A 33 -15.19 4.89 20.03
N ALA A 34 -14.31 4.72 21.02
CA ALA A 34 -14.70 4.50 22.41
C ALA A 34 -15.42 5.71 23.08
N ARG A 35 -15.37 6.90 22.48
CA ARG A 35 -15.86 8.16 23.08
C ARG A 35 -16.97 8.85 22.31
N VAL A 36 -17.30 8.39 21.10
CA VAL A 36 -18.31 9.03 20.25
C VAL A 36 -19.62 8.23 20.22
N ASP A 37 -20.74 8.94 20.09
CA ASP A 37 -22.02 8.31 19.77
C ASP A 37 -22.12 8.09 18.26
N LEU A 38 -22.30 6.83 17.86
CA LEU A 38 -22.44 6.45 16.45
C LEU A 38 -23.72 6.97 15.80
N LYS A 39 -24.72 7.38 16.60
CA LYS A 39 -25.98 7.97 16.11
C LYS A 39 -25.94 9.49 16.07
N ASP A 40 -24.82 10.10 16.46
CA ASP A 40 -24.67 11.55 16.44
C ASP A 40 -24.76 12.07 15.00
N PRO A 41 -25.70 12.97 14.66
CA PRO A 41 -25.77 13.55 13.33
C PRO A 41 -24.50 14.32 12.92
N LYS A 42 -23.65 14.72 13.88
CA LYS A 42 -22.36 15.38 13.66
C LYS A 42 -21.16 14.44 13.70
N LEU A 43 -21.37 13.12 13.67
CA LEU A 43 -20.28 12.14 13.73
C LEU A 43 -19.20 12.39 12.65
N GLN A 44 -19.61 12.82 11.46
CA GLN A 44 -18.68 13.12 10.37
C GLN A 44 -17.80 14.32 10.68
N GLU A 45 -18.34 15.38 11.30
CA GLU A 45 -17.56 16.55 11.73
C GLU A 45 -16.52 16.15 12.77
N LYS A 46 -16.93 15.36 13.77
CA LYS A 46 -16.03 14.81 14.81
C LYS A 46 -14.93 13.94 14.21
N LEU A 47 -15.23 13.16 13.17
CA LEU A 47 -14.24 12.33 12.49
C LEU A 47 -13.21 13.17 11.71
N VAL A 48 -13.62 14.32 11.16
CA VAL A 48 -12.69 15.27 10.52
C VAL A 48 -11.80 15.92 11.59
N GLU A 49 -12.37 16.38 12.69
CA GLU A 49 -11.62 16.94 13.83
C GLU A 49 -10.61 15.93 14.39
N TRP A 50 -11.01 14.66 14.52
CA TRP A 50 -10.12 13.58 14.95
C TRP A 50 -8.94 13.38 13.99
N GLN A 51 -9.20 13.35 12.68
CA GLN A 51 -8.16 13.21 11.67
C GLN A 51 -7.19 14.39 11.68
N ASP A 52 -7.70 15.61 11.84
CA ASP A 52 -6.87 16.81 11.95
C ASP A 52 -5.98 16.75 13.21
N TYR A 53 -6.58 16.45 14.36
CA TYR A 53 -5.86 16.24 15.61
C TYR A 53 -4.75 15.18 15.48
N TYR A 54 -5.10 13.99 14.98
CA TYR A 54 -4.17 12.87 14.86
C TYR A 54 -2.99 13.19 13.93
N ASN A 55 -3.26 13.85 12.80
CA ASN A 55 -2.23 14.11 11.79
C ASN A 55 -1.36 15.34 12.09
N HIS A 56 -1.92 16.37 12.75
CA HIS A 56 -1.26 17.68 12.89
C HIS A 56 -0.88 18.06 14.32
N TYR A 57 -1.47 17.44 15.34
CA TYR A 57 -1.26 17.86 16.74
C TYR A 57 -0.80 16.73 17.67
N ARG A 58 -1.15 15.48 17.36
CA ARG A 58 -0.73 14.31 18.14
C ARG A 58 0.72 13.95 17.81
N VAL A 59 1.59 13.98 18.82
CA VAL A 59 2.98 13.53 18.69
C VAL A 59 3.09 12.02 18.88
N HIS A 60 3.96 11.37 18.10
CA HIS A 60 4.14 9.92 18.14
C HIS A 60 5.57 9.56 18.54
N GLY A 61 5.73 8.76 19.61
CA GLY A 61 7.05 8.31 20.06
C GLY A 61 7.82 7.52 18.98
N SER A 62 7.12 6.71 18.17
CA SER A 62 7.71 5.99 17.04
C SER A 62 8.16 6.90 15.89
N LEU A 63 7.70 8.16 15.86
CA LEU A 63 8.08 9.18 14.89
C LEU A 63 9.03 10.22 15.53
N LYS A 64 9.78 9.85 16.58
CA LYS A 64 10.68 10.76 17.31
C LYS A 64 9.96 11.97 17.91
N ASN A 65 8.74 11.77 18.42
CA ASN A 65 7.86 12.80 18.96
C ASN A 65 7.43 13.87 17.95
N LEU A 66 7.48 13.55 16.66
CA LEU A 66 6.85 14.35 15.62
C LEU A 66 5.40 13.90 15.39
N THR A 67 4.61 14.80 14.82
CA THR A 67 3.31 14.50 14.24
C THR A 67 3.49 13.75 12.90
N PRO A 68 2.47 13.02 12.42
CA PRO A 68 2.49 12.41 11.09
C PRO A 68 2.77 13.44 9.98
N TRP A 69 2.20 14.64 10.09
CA TRP A 69 2.40 15.73 9.14
C TRP A 69 3.85 16.21 9.11
N GLU A 70 4.46 16.50 10.25
CA GLU A 70 5.87 16.92 10.31
C GLU A 70 6.80 15.84 9.77
N ARG A 71 6.53 14.57 10.11
CA ARG A 71 7.33 13.46 9.61
C ARG A 71 7.21 13.31 8.10
N TRP A 72 6.03 13.53 7.53
CA TRP A 72 5.83 13.56 6.08
C TRP A 72 6.61 14.73 5.47
N LYS A 73 6.55 15.92 6.06
CA LYS A 73 7.25 17.12 5.58
C LYS A 73 8.77 16.93 5.52
N GLU A 74 9.37 16.25 6.52
CA GLU A 74 10.79 15.89 6.49
C GLU A 74 11.18 14.99 5.32
N LEU A 75 10.24 14.20 4.81
CA LEU A 75 10.44 13.25 3.72
C LEU A 75 9.99 13.78 2.36
N GLU A 76 9.33 14.94 2.31
CA GLU A 76 8.80 15.55 1.09
C GLU A 76 9.92 15.70 0.04
N LEU A 77 11.07 16.27 0.43
CA LEU A 77 12.22 16.47 -0.46
C LEU A 77 12.87 15.16 -0.94
N LYS A 78 12.58 14.03 -0.30
CA LYS A 78 13.09 12.70 -0.70
C LYS A 78 12.09 11.91 -1.53
N THR A 79 10.84 12.35 -1.56
CA THR A 79 9.76 11.66 -2.24
C THR A 79 9.68 12.20 -3.66
N PRO A 80 9.88 11.36 -4.68
CA PRO A 80 9.80 11.81 -6.07
C PRO A 80 8.44 12.42 -6.36
N ILE A 81 8.41 13.49 -7.15
CA ILE A 81 7.15 14.03 -7.66
C ILE A 81 6.54 13.06 -8.66
N HIS A 82 5.27 13.27 -8.99
CA HIS A 82 4.53 12.36 -9.87
C HIS A 82 5.23 12.13 -11.21
N GLU A 83 5.70 13.20 -11.87
CA GLU A 83 6.40 13.12 -13.15
C GLU A 83 7.68 12.29 -13.08
N GLU A 84 8.47 12.46 -12.00
CA GLU A 84 9.68 11.67 -11.77
C GLU A 84 9.33 10.20 -11.51
N ALA A 85 8.28 9.94 -10.72
CA ALA A 85 7.81 8.59 -10.43
C ALA A 85 7.32 7.87 -11.69
N GLU A 86 6.62 8.59 -12.58
CA GLU A 86 6.17 8.08 -13.88
C GLU A 86 7.34 7.81 -14.81
N ALA A 87 8.32 8.72 -14.91
CA ALA A 87 9.52 8.52 -15.70
C ALA A 87 10.34 7.30 -15.25
N MET A 88 10.31 6.99 -13.94
CA MET A 88 10.94 5.79 -13.37
C MET A 88 10.08 4.52 -13.50
N PHE A 89 8.82 4.63 -13.91
CA PHE A 89 7.90 3.50 -14.01
C PHE A 89 8.08 2.77 -15.35
N ASP A 90 8.37 1.47 -15.28
CA ASP A 90 8.51 0.60 -16.44
C ASP A 90 7.33 -0.39 -16.48
N PRO A 91 6.32 -0.16 -17.34
CA PRO A 91 5.18 -1.04 -17.46
C PRO A 91 5.56 -2.47 -17.89
N GLY A 92 6.63 -2.62 -18.69
CA GLY A 92 7.09 -3.92 -19.18
C GLY A 92 7.67 -4.80 -18.07
N LYS A 93 8.16 -4.19 -16.98
CA LYS A 93 8.63 -4.90 -15.78
C LYS A 93 7.53 -5.18 -14.75
N GLU A 94 6.33 -4.66 -14.96
CA GLU A 94 5.26 -4.76 -13.98
C GLU A 94 4.11 -5.61 -14.51
N ARG A 95 3.96 -6.81 -13.95
CA ARG A 95 2.77 -7.62 -14.20
C ARG A 95 1.60 -7.16 -13.32
N ILE A 96 0.38 -7.31 -13.83
CA ILE A 96 -0.83 -7.20 -13.03
C ILE A 96 -0.86 -8.36 -12.04
N LYS A 97 -0.94 -8.05 -10.74
CA LYS A 97 -1.10 -9.05 -9.67
C LYS A 97 -2.57 -9.22 -9.35
N LEU A 98 -3.00 -10.45 -9.13
CA LEU A 98 -4.35 -10.71 -8.63
C LEU A 98 -4.42 -10.50 -7.12
N GLN A 99 -5.57 -10.04 -6.63
CA GLN A 99 -5.83 -9.91 -5.20
C GLN A 99 -5.81 -11.28 -4.50
N ASN A 100 -6.35 -12.32 -5.16
CA ASN A 100 -6.26 -13.68 -4.65
C ASN A 100 -4.84 -14.22 -4.86
N TYR A 101 -4.10 -14.33 -3.76
CA TYR A 101 -2.71 -14.78 -3.75
C TYR A 101 -2.50 -16.16 -4.40
N TRP A 102 -3.41 -17.11 -4.17
CA TRP A 102 -3.27 -18.46 -4.70
C TRP A 102 -3.51 -18.50 -6.21
N ALA A 103 -4.51 -17.77 -6.70
CA ALA A 103 -4.76 -17.61 -8.12
C ALA A 103 -3.58 -16.91 -8.83
N ASP A 104 -3.02 -15.87 -8.19
CA ASP A 104 -1.85 -15.15 -8.68
C ASP A 104 -0.61 -16.07 -8.84
N LEU A 105 -0.37 -16.94 -7.85
CA LEU A 105 0.69 -17.94 -7.91
C LEU A 105 0.48 -18.98 -9.00
N GLN A 106 -0.76 -19.41 -9.25
CA GLN A 106 -1.05 -20.36 -10.32
C GLN A 106 -0.75 -19.74 -11.68
N GLN A 107 -1.21 -18.51 -11.93
CA GLN A 107 -0.92 -17.78 -13.17
C GLN A 107 0.58 -17.61 -13.39
N LEU A 108 1.33 -17.29 -12.33
CA LEU A 108 2.79 -17.19 -12.39
C LEU A 108 3.46 -18.48 -12.85
N LYS A 109 3.04 -19.63 -12.29
CA LYS A 109 3.58 -20.93 -12.67
C LYS A 109 3.27 -21.23 -14.13
N THR A 110 2.00 -21.04 -14.54
CA THR A 110 1.56 -21.28 -15.92
C THR A 110 2.32 -20.41 -16.92
N ASN A 111 2.51 -19.12 -16.64
CA ASN A 111 3.22 -18.21 -17.53
C ASN A 111 4.69 -18.61 -17.69
N LYS A 112 5.35 -19.01 -16.59
CA LYS A 112 6.74 -19.50 -16.64
C LYS A 112 6.88 -20.75 -17.50
N SER A 113 5.98 -21.72 -17.35
CA SER A 113 6.00 -22.94 -18.18
C SER A 113 5.83 -22.61 -19.66
N LYS A 114 4.91 -21.70 -20.01
CA LYS A 114 4.71 -21.26 -21.40
C LYS A 114 5.94 -20.55 -21.98
N GLU A 115 6.61 -19.72 -21.18
CA GLU A 115 7.85 -19.05 -21.60
C GLU A 115 9.00 -20.04 -21.83
N GLU A 116 9.09 -21.10 -21.02
CA GLU A 116 10.09 -22.16 -21.18
C GLU A 116 9.82 -23.01 -22.43
N GLU A 117 8.56 -23.39 -22.67
CA GLU A 117 8.13 -24.11 -23.88
C GLU A 117 8.45 -23.30 -25.14
N GLN A 118 8.10 -22.00 -25.14
CA GLN A 118 8.36 -21.12 -26.28
C GLN A 118 9.86 -20.95 -26.57
N LYS A 119 10.71 -20.91 -25.54
CA LYS A 119 12.17 -20.84 -25.71
C LYS A 119 12.75 -22.13 -26.30
N GLN A 120 12.23 -23.29 -25.90
CA GLN A 120 12.66 -24.58 -26.45
C GLN A 120 12.27 -24.73 -27.92
N GLU A 121 11.05 -24.31 -28.27
CA GLU A 121 10.55 -24.36 -29.64
C GLU A 121 11.38 -23.45 -30.57
N VAL A 122 11.67 -22.21 -30.15
CA VAL A 122 12.54 -21.29 -30.91
C VAL A 122 13.95 -21.86 -31.09
N ALA A 123 14.56 -22.44 -30.04
CA ALA A 123 15.88 -23.04 -30.13
C ALA A 123 15.93 -24.23 -31.10
N SER A 124 14.85 -25.03 -31.15
CA SER A 124 14.71 -26.16 -32.07
C SER A 124 14.47 -25.75 -33.53
N ALA A 125 13.84 -24.59 -33.77
CA ALA A 125 13.58 -24.07 -35.10
C ALA A 125 14.78 -23.33 -35.72
N THR A 126 15.74 -22.89 -34.89
CA THR A 126 16.98 -22.22 -35.34
C THR A 126 18.18 -23.16 -35.47
N SER A 127 18.01 -24.45 -35.17
CA SER A 127 19.04 -25.51 -35.31
C SER A 127 18.82 -26.31 -36.58
#